data_AF-A0A962QEG8-F1
#
_entry.id   AF-A0A962QEG8-F1
#
_cell.length_a   1.000
_cell.length_b   1.000
_cell.length_c   1.000
_cell.angle_alpha   90.00
_cell.angle_beta   90.00
_cell.angle_gamma   90.00
#
_symmetry.space_group_name_H-M   'P 1'
#
loop_
_entity.id
_entity.type
_entity.pdbx_description
1 polymer ?
#
loop_
_entity_poly.entity_id
_entity_poly.type
_entity_poly.pdbx_seq_one_letter_code
_entity_poly.pdbx_strand_id
1 'polypeptide(L)'
;WAGQPRGRLALIIVLDQFSRNIFRGSGAAFSGDSKALELCQEGLRLQHDLQLAPSEQVFFYLPLEHSENLADQKRCVELYTKLRDAAPPAYRKRAQSNLDYAVKHQEIIEQFGRFPHRNKALGRTSTEQEQRYLETATTFGQ
;
A
#
# COMPACT_ATOMS: atom_id res chain seq x y z
N TRP A 1 14.81 15.22 -4.64
CA TRP A 1 13.41 15.22 -5.11
C TRP A 1 12.38 15.23 -3.98
N ALA A 2 12.63 14.62 -2.82
CA ALA A 2 11.65 14.52 -1.73
C ALA A 2 11.18 15.85 -1.08
N GLY A 3 11.86 16.98 -1.36
CA GLY A 3 11.52 18.30 -0.82
C GLY A 3 10.29 18.96 -1.45
N GLN A 4 9.68 18.36 -2.48
CA GLN A 4 8.43 18.83 -3.09
C GLN A 4 7.40 17.69 -3.15
N PRO A 5 6.08 17.97 -3.09
CA PRO A 5 5.04 16.94 -3.10
C PRO A 5 5.14 15.95 -4.26
N ARG A 6 5.14 16.44 -5.51
CA ARG A 6 5.24 15.59 -6.70
C ARG A 6 6.60 14.91 -6.86
N GLY A 7 7.68 15.56 -6.46
CA GLY A 7 9.02 14.95 -6.45
C GLY A 7 9.12 13.77 -5.47
N ARG A 8 8.43 13.86 -4.33
CA ARG A 8 8.29 12.76 -3.37
C ARG A 8 7.40 11.65 -3.90
N LEU A 9 6.25 11.99 -4.48
CA LEU A 9 5.36 11.02 -5.13
C LEU A 9 6.10 10.23 -6.22
N ALA A 10 6.89 10.89 -7.05
CA ALA A 10 7.69 10.22 -8.08
C ALA A 10 8.65 9.18 -7.48
N LEU A 11 9.33 9.51 -6.38
CA LEU A 11 10.18 8.54 -5.66
C LEU A 11 9.36 7.36 -5.11
N ILE A 12 8.19 7.63 -4.51
CA ILE A 12 7.28 6.58 -4.01
C ILE A 12 6.90 5.64 -5.16
N ILE A 13 6.46 6.16 -6.30
CA ILE A 13 6.07 5.33 -7.46
C ILE A 13 7.24 4.47 -7.96
N VAL A 14 8.45 5.03 -8.04
CA VAL A 14 9.63 4.27 -8.48
C VAL A 14 10.01 3.16 -7.49
N LEU A 15 9.94 3.45 -6.19
CA LEU A 15 10.36 2.49 -5.17
C LEU A 15 9.31 1.41 -4.88
N ASP A 16 8.03 1.75 -5.01
CA ASP A 16 6.93 0.85 -4.66
C ASP A 16 6.27 0.21 -5.88
N GLN A 17 5.92 0.97 -6.91
CA GLN A 17 5.16 0.43 -8.05
C GLN A 17 6.05 -0.16 -9.15
N PHE A 18 7.20 0.46 -9.42
CA PHE A 18 8.12 -0.01 -10.47
C PHE A 18 8.82 -1.30 -10.06
N SER A 19 9.32 -1.40 -8.83
CA SER A 19 9.97 -2.61 -8.30
C SER A 19 9.04 -3.84 -8.42
N ARG A 20 7.77 -3.69 -8.04
CA ARG A 20 6.74 -4.74 -8.12
C ARG A 20 6.46 -5.21 -9.54
N ASN A 21 6.57 -4.32 -10.53
CA ASN A 21 6.34 -4.68 -11.93
C ASN A 21 7.58 -5.30 -12.59
N ILE A 22 8.77 -4.77 -12.32
CA ILE A 22 10.02 -5.25 -12.92
C ILE A 22 10.45 -6.60 -12.35
N PHE A 23 10.29 -6.79 -11.04
CA PHE A 23 10.76 -7.97 -10.32
C PHE A 23 9.62 -8.91 -9.89
N ARG A 24 8.50 -8.89 -10.61
CA ARG A 24 7.27 -9.62 -10.29
C ARG A 24 7.56 -11.08 -9.91
N GLY A 25 6.98 -11.52 -8.79
CA GLY A 25 7.12 -12.90 -8.29
C GLY A 25 8.44 -13.21 -7.57
N SER A 26 9.30 -12.22 -7.36
CA SER A 26 10.56 -12.38 -6.62
C SER A 26 10.63 -11.45 -5.41
N GLY A 27 11.47 -11.78 -4.42
CA GLY A 27 11.68 -10.94 -3.24
C GLY A 27 12.18 -9.52 -3.57
N ALA A 28 12.83 -9.32 -4.73
CA ALA A 28 13.28 -8.01 -5.19
C ALA A 28 12.11 -7.04 -5.48
N ALA A 29 10.90 -7.55 -5.70
CA ALA A 29 9.68 -6.74 -5.83
C ALA A 29 9.42 -5.86 -4.59
N PHE A 30 9.89 -6.28 -3.41
CA PHE A 30 9.63 -5.62 -2.12
C PHE A 30 10.85 -4.84 -1.60
N SER A 31 11.95 -4.79 -2.37
CA SER A 31 13.22 -4.19 -1.93
C SER A 31 13.12 -2.68 -1.66
N GLY A 32 12.16 -1.99 -2.28
CA GLY A 32 11.91 -0.57 -2.10
C GLY A 32 10.90 -0.23 -1.00
N ASP A 33 10.16 -1.22 -0.46
CA ASP A 33 9.00 -0.99 0.42
C ASP A 33 9.36 -0.13 1.64
N SER A 34 10.47 -0.45 2.32
CA SER A 34 10.91 0.29 3.51
C SER A 34 11.20 1.77 3.20
N LYS A 35 11.87 2.05 2.07
CA LYS A 35 12.19 3.43 1.69
C LYS A 35 10.98 4.19 1.19
N ALA A 36 10.08 3.53 0.46
CA ALA A 36 8.82 4.11 0.02
C ALA A 36 7.92 4.47 1.23
N LEU A 37 7.89 3.62 2.26
CA LEU A 37 7.16 3.86 3.50
C LEU A 37 7.72 5.06 4.27
N GLU A 38 9.04 5.16 4.43
CA GLU A 38 9.69 6.32 5.06
C GLU A 38 9.33 7.63 4.33
N LEU A 39 9.38 7.62 2.99
CA LEU A 39 9.01 8.77 2.17
C LEU A 39 7.53 9.14 2.32
N CYS A 40 6.65 8.15 2.36
CA CYS A 40 5.22 8.34 2.60
C CYS A 40 4.97 8.99 3.97
N GLN A 41 5.48 8.39 5.05
CA GLN A 41 5.26 8.87 6.42
C GLN A 41 5.80 10.29 6.64
N GLU A 42 7.02 10.57 6.19
CA GLU A 42 7.58 11.92 6.26
C GLU A 42 6.78 12.92 5.40
N GLY A 43 6.25 12.46 4.26
CA GLY A 43 5.38 13.24 3.41
C GLY A 43 4.05 13.61 4.06
N LEU A 44 3.43 12.66 4.77
CA LEU A 44 2.21 12.88 5.55
C LEU A 44 2.46 13.86 6.70
N ARG A 45 3.61 13.77 7.37
CA ARG A 45 4.01 14.72 8.43
C ARG A 45 4.12 16.15 7.89
N LEU A 46 4.61 16.30 6.66
CA LEU A 46 4.73 17.59 5.96
C LEU A 46 3.47 17.98 5.19
N GLN A 47 2.39 17.20 5.27
CA GLN A 47 1.13 17.42 4.54
C GLN A 47 1.31 17.55 3.02
N HIS A 48 2.31 16.88 2.46
CA HIS A 48 2.57 16.89 1.02
C HIS A 48 1.44 16.22 0.23
N ASP A 49 0.79 15.22 0.83
CA ASP A 49 -0.37 14.53 0.27
C ASP A 49 -1.54 15.48 -0.04
N LEU A 50 -1.77 16.49 0.80
CA LEU A 50 -2.87 17.45 0.61
C LEU A 50 -2.68 18.40 -0.60
N GLN A 51 -1.46 18.44 -1.15
CA GLN A 51 -1.12 19.25 -2.33
C GLN A 51 -1.21 18.44 -3.64
N LEU A 52 -1.67 17.20 -3.56
CA LEU A 52 -1.78 16.28 -4.69
C LEU A 52 -3.25 16.10 -5.11
N ALA A 53 -3.47 15.79 -6.38
CA ALA A 53 -4.79 15.42 -6.87
C ALA A 53 -5.26 14.09 -6.22
N PRO A 54 -6.58 13.83 -6.14
CA PRO A 54 -7.10 12.60 -5.54
C PRO A 54 -6.49 11.31 -6.09
N SER A 55 -6.21 11.25 -7.40
CA SER A 55 -5.55 10.09 -8.00
C SER A 55 -4.07 9.95 -7.60
N GLU A 56 -3.37 11.06 -7.37
CA GLU A 56 -1.98 11.08 -6.92
C GLU A 56 -1.87 10.66 -5.45
N GLN A 57 -2.83 11.06 -4.60
CA GLN A 57 -2.91 10.68 -3.19
C GLN A 57 -3.01 9.16 -3.00
N VAL A 58 -3.73 8.46 -3.88
CA VAL A 58 -3.81 6.99 -3.86
C VAL A 58 -2.41 6.38 -3.89
N PHE A 59 -1.60 6.75 -4.90
CA PHE A 59 -0.22 6.25 -5.01
C PHE A 59 0.67 6.69 -3.85
N PHE A 60 0.39 7.86 -3.27
CA PHE A 60 1.10 8.33 -2.09
C PHE A 60 0.86 7.44 -0.87
N TYR A 61 -0.33 6.86 -0.72
CA TYR A 61 -0.72 6.05 0.43
C TYR A 61 -0.41 4.55 0.28
N LEU A 62 -0.19 4.06 -0.95
CA LEU A 62 0.13 2.63 -1.21
C LEU A 62 1.27 2.05 -0.33
N PRO A 63 2.36 2.78 0.01
CA PRO A 63 3.38 2.23 0.90
C PRO A 63 2.84 1.82 2.28
N LEU A 64 1.80 2.50 2.80
CA LEU A 64 1.12 2.08 4.04
C LEU A 64 0.32 0.79 3.83
N GLU A 65 -0.43 0.70 2.72
CA GLU A 65 -1.20 -0.49 2.34
C GLU A 65 -0.30 -1.72 2.13
N HIS A 66 0.95 -1.50 1.72
CA HIS A 66 1.93 -2.56 1.53
C HIS A 66 2.76 -2.90 2.77
N SER A 67 2.63 -2.14 3.86
CA SER A 67 3.36 -2.39 5.11
C SER A 67 2.78 -3.60 5.85
N GLU A 68 3.65 -4.49 6.34
CA GLU A 68 3.28 -5.59 7.24
C GLU A 68 3.21 -5.11 8.72
N ASN A 69 2.63 -3.93 8.94
CA ASN A 69 2.45 -3.33 10.26
C ASN A 69 1.00 -2.86 10.45
N LEU A 70 0.35 -3.31 11.53
CA LEU A 70 -1.06 -3.02 11.77
C LEU A 70 -1.36 -1.53 11.97
N ALA A 71 -0.45 -0.75 12.56
CA ALA A 71 -0.65 0.68 12.73
C ALA A 71 -0.61 1.42 11.38
N ASP A 72 0.28 1.03 10.48
CA ASP A 72 0.33 1.56 9.11
C ASP A 72 -0.96 1.23 8.34
N GLN A 73 -1.47 0.00 8.48
CA GLN A 73 -2.73 -0.43 7.85
C GLN A 73 -3.94 0.38 8.34
N LYS A 74 -4.07 0.55 9.67
CA LYS A 74 -5.13 1.41 10.25
C LYS A 74 -5.02 2.83 9.72
N ARG A 75 -3.80 3.38 9.65
CA ARG A 75 -3.56 4.71 9.12
C ARG A 75 -3.92 4.81 7.62
N CYS A 76 -3.63 3.77 6.86
CA CYS A 76 -4.00 3.68 5.45
C CYS A 76 -5.52 3.79 5.25
N VAL A 77 -6.29 2.99 6.00
CA VAL A 77 -7.77 3.01 5.95
C VAL A 77 -8.33 4.37 6.35
N GLU A 78 -7.78 5.01 7.39
CA GLU A 78 -8.17 6.37 7.77
C GLU A 78 -7.96 7.38 6.63
N LEU A 79 -6.81 7.33 5.96
CA LEU A 79 -6.47 8.27 4.88
C LEU A 79 -7.34 8.04 3.64
N TYR A 80 -7.59 6.79 3.25
CA TYR A 80 -8.50 6.48 2.15
C TYR A 80 -9.96 6.83 2.47
N THR A 81 -10.39 6.72 3.73
CA THR A 81 -11.71 7.17 4.16
C THR A 81 -11.87 8.68 3.95
N LYS A 82 -10.89 9.46 4.43
CA LYS A 82 -10.86 10.92 4.22
C LYS A 82 -10.82 11.28 2.74
N LEU A 83 -10.03 10.56 1.93
CA LEU A 83 -9.97 10.75 0.48
C LEU A 83 -11.34 10.48 -0.17
N ARG A 84 -12.03 9.39 0.19
CA ARG A 84 -13.36 9.06 -0.32
C ARG A 84 -14.39 10.14 0.01
N ASP A 85 -14.36 10.64 1.25
CA ASP A 85 -15.29 11.66 1.73
C ASP A 85 -15.06 13.01 1.03
N ALA A 86 -13.80 13.40 0.85
CA ALA A 86 -13.42 14.65 0.18
C ALA A 86 -13.45 14.56 -1.35
N ALA A 87 -13.53 13.36 -1.93
CA ALA A 87 -13.46 13.17 -3.38
C ALA A 87 -14.65 13.83 -4.11
N PRO A 88 -14.40 14.45 -5.28
CA PRO A 88 -15.47 14.95 -6.12
C PRO A 88 -16.39 13.81 -6.57
N PRO A 89 -17.67 14.07 -6.87
CA PRO A 89 -18.64 13.02 -7.22
C PRO A 89 -18.15 12.08 -8.33
N ALA A 90 -17.48 12.63 -9.35
CA ALA A 90 -16.92 11.85 -10.46
C ALA A 90 -15.82 10.85 -10.04
N TYR A 91 -15.12 11.10 -8.94
CA TYR A 91 -14.05 10.22 -8.43
C TYR A 91 -14.47 9.35 -7.23
N ARG A 92 -15.60 9.66 -6.58
CA ARG A 92 -16.03 9.01 -5.34
C ARG A 92 -16.14 7.48 -5.44
N LYS A 93 -16.64 6.95 -6.58
CA LYS A 93 -16.71 5.50 -6.81
C LYS A 93 -15.31 4.86 -6.84
N ARG A 94 -14.33 5.53 -7.45
CA ARG A 94 -12.95 5.04 -7.50
C ARG A 94 -12.31 5.11 -6.11
N ALA A 95 -12.51 6.22 -5.39
CA ALA A 95 -12.00 6.36 -4.03
C ALA A 95 -12.60 5.32 -3.07
N GLN A 96 -13.89 4.99 -3.22
CA GLN A 96 -14.52 3.89 -2.47
C GLN A 96 -13.84 2.56 -2.78
N SER A 97 -13.60 2.24 -4.06
CA SER A 97 -12.92 1.01 -4.43
C SER A 97 -11.52 0.92 -3.80
N ASN A 98 -10.75 2.01 -3.76
CA ASN A 98 -9.43 2.02 -3.13
C ASN A 98 -9.53 1.81 -1.61
N LEU A 99 -10.52 2.41 -0.95
CA LEU A 99 -10.80 2.16 0.46
C LEU A 99 -11.13 0.69 0.72
N ASP A 100 -11.95 0.06 -0.13
CA ASP A 100 -12.30 -1.36 0.00
C ASP A 100 -11.05 -2.27 -0.12
N TYR A 101 -10.06 -1.89 -0.94
CA TYR A 101 -8.77 -2.59 -1.01
C TYR A 101 -7.93 -2.39 0.24
N ALA A 102 -7.84 -1.16 0.75
CA ALA A 102 -7.10 -0.87 1.99
C ALA A 102 -7.66 -1.65 3.20
N VAL A 103 -8.99 -1.77 3.31
CA VAL A 103 -9.65 -2.57 4.35
C VAL A 103 -9.28 -4.04 4.23
N LYS A 104 -9.31 -4.62 3.02
CA LYS A 104 -8.88 -6.01 2.81
C LYS A 104 -7.42 -6.25 3.19
N HIS A 105 -6.52 -5.31 2.87
CA HIS A 105 -5.12 -5.40 3.29
C HIS A 105 -4.99 -5.34 4.81
N GLN A 106 -5.73 -4.45 5.47
CA GLN A 106 -5.77 -4.37 6.93
C GLN A 106 -6.23 -5.70 7.55
N GLU A 107 -7.32 -6.29 7.05
CA GLU A 107 -7.87 -7.57 7.57
C GLU A 107 -6.82 -8.69 7.51
N ILE A 108 -6.05 -8.76 6.43
CA ILE A 108 -4.97 -9.75 6.27
C ILE A 108 -3.87 -9.54 7.32
N ILE A 109 -3.43 -8.30 7.51
CA ILE A 109 -2.40 -7.98 8.50
C ILE A 109 -2.92 -8.15 9.93
N GLU A 110 -4.20 -7.88 10.20
CA GLU A 110 -4.82 -8.12 11.49
C GLU A 110 -4.89 -9.63 11.80
N GLN A 111 -5.18 -10.46 10.79
CA GLN A 111 -5.27 -11.90 10.94
C GLN A 111 -3.90 -12.60 11.04
N PHE A 112 -2.94 -12.21 10.19
CA PHE A 112 -1.68 -12.95 10.02
C PHE A 112 -0.43 -12.19 10.46
N GLY A 113 -0.53 -10.88 10.71
CA GLY A 113 0.61 -10.00 11.01
C GLY A 113 1.53 -9.72 9.81
N ARG A 114 1.25 -10.31 8.65
CA ARG A 114 2.04 -10.23 7.41
C ARG A 114 1.18 -10.61 6.21
N PHE A 115 1.68 -10.45 4.98
CA PHE A 115 1.01 -10.91 3.76
C PHE A 115 1.45 -12.33 3.39
N PRO A 116 0.60 -13.36 3.56
CA PRO A 116 0.98 -14.74 3.24
C PRO A 116 1.35 -14.93 1.76
N HIS A 117 0.78 -14.12 0.87
CA HIS A 117 1.11 -14.12 -0.57
C HIS A 117 2.60 -13.90 -0.85
N ARG A 118 3.29 -13.13 0.01
CA ARG A 118 4.71 -12.83 -0.14
C ARG A 118 5.63 -13.92 0.41
N ASN A 119 5.09 -14.95 1.08
CA ASN A 119 5.91 -15.93 1.79
C ASN A 119 6.90 -16.63 0.85
N LYS A 120 6.43 -17.14 -0.29
CA LYS A 120 7.27 -17.81 -1.29
C LYS A 120 8.36 -16.88 -1.84
N ALA A 121 7.98 -15.66 -2.23
CA ALA A 121 8.90 -14.68 -2.81
C ALA A 121 10.00 -14.22 -1.82
N LEU A 122 9.69 -14.23 -0.52
CA LEU A 122 10.61 -13.84 0.55
C LEU A 122 11.24 -15.03 1.30
N GLY A 123 11.06 -16.26 0.82
CA GLY A 123 11.64 -17.47 1.43
C GLY A 123 11.10 -17.78 2.83
N ARG A 124 9.89 -17.32 3.16
CA ARG A 124 9.21 -17.60 4.44
C ARG A 124 8.38 -18.88 4.35
N THR A 125 8.37 -19.66 5.43
CA THR A 125 7.48 -20.82 5.57
C THR A 125 6.07 -20.36 5.95
N SER A 126 5.08 -20.81 5.18
CA SER A 126 3.66 -20.56 5.50
C SER A 126 3.17 -21.51 6.58
N THR A 127 2.40 -20.99 7.54
CA THR A 127 1.64 -21.81 8.50
C THR A 127 0.51 -22.56 7.82
N GLU A 128 -0.08 -23.57 8.47
CA GLU A 128 -1.26 -24.26 7.92
C GLU A 128 -2.43 -23.31 7.67
N GLN A 129 -2.65 -22.34 8.55
CA GLN A 129 -3.71 -21.36 8.41
C GLN A 129 -3.46 -20.46 7.19
N GLU A 130 -2.22 -20.03 6.99
CA GLU A 130 -1.81 -19.26 5.82
C GLU A 130 -1.95 -20.07 4.52
N GLN A 131 -1.64 -21.36 4.53
CA GLN A 131 -1.81 -22.24 3.38
C GLN A 131 -3.29 -22.37 2.97
N ARG A 132 -4.18 -22.66 3.93
CA ARG A 132 -5.64 -22.73 3.68
C ARG A 132 -6.19 -21.39 3.18
N TYR A 133 -5.70 -20.28 3.72
CA TYR A 133 -6.05 -18.96 3.22
C TYR A 133 -5.64 -18.78 1.75
N LEU A 134 -4.40 -19.12 1.39
CA LEU A 134 -3.88 -18.99 0.04
C LEU A 134 -4.63 -19.81 -1.02
N GLU A 135 -5.33 -20.89 -0.65
CA GLU A 135 -6.14 -21.70 -1.57
C GLU A 135 -7.37 -20.96 -2.12
N THR A 136 -7.89 -19.97 -1.38
CA THR A 136 -9.12 -19.25 -1.71
C THR A 136 -8.94 -17.74 -1.82
N ALA A 137 -7.77 -17.23 -1.44
CA ALA A 137 -7.48 -15.81 -1.38
C ALA A 137 -7.33 -15.17 -2.77
N THR A 138 -7.98 -14.02 -2.94
CA THR A 138 -7.75 -13.13 -4.07
C THR A 138 -6.32 -12.57 -3.99
N THR A 139 -5.59 -12.60 -5.11
CA THR A 139 -4.24 -12.01 -5.18
C THR A 139 -4.30 -10.51 -5.49
N PHE A 140 -3.44 -9.73 -4.85
CA PHE A 140 -3.30 -8.28 -5.07
C PHE A 140 -2.12 -7.94 -5.99
N GLY A 141 -1.72 -8.87 -6.85
CA GLY A 141 -0.51 -8.71 -7.69
C GLY A 141 0.81 -8.74 -6.90
N GLN A 142 0.79 -9.26 -5.67
CA GLN A 142 1.96 -9.52 -4.83
C GLN A 142 2.56 -10.91 -5.10
#